data_AF-A0A170YBD2-F1
#
_entry.id   AF-A0A170YBD2-F1
#
_cell.length_a   1.000
_cell.length_b   1.000
_cell.length_c   1.000
_cell.angle_alpha   90.00
_cell.angle_beta   90.00
_cell.angle_gamma   90.00
#
_symmetry.space_group_name_H-M   'P 1'
#
loop_
_entity.id
_entity.type
_entity.pdbx_description
1 polymer ?
#
loop_
_entity_poly.entity_id
_entity_poly.type
_entity_poly.pdbx_seq_one_letter_code
_entity_poly.pdbx_strand_id
1 'polypeptide(L)'
;MSAQQTQVPQQAPPQINRGIVKQVLSGDTIVIRGVPKGGPPPEKTLSFSLVTAPKLAKRVPNQNNDSQDEPYAWEAREFLRKKLIGQVVQFVVDKPPTSTREYATVYLGNEPNRENIVELMVKEGLVHVRADNVRSPSPELARLVELEEAAKAANKGRFSLGNPQDHVRNIKWSVDNMMNFVDKC
;
A
#
# COMPACT_ATOMS: atom_id res chain seq x y z
N MET A 1 -44.52 7.82 -24.88
CA MET A 1 -43.05 7.67 -24.86
C MET A 1 -42.62 7.71 -23.40
N SER A 2 -42.44 6.55 -22.77
CA SER A 2 -42.14 6.44 -21.35
C SER A 2 -40.63 6.29 -21.19
N ALA A 3 -39.97 7.28 -20.59
CA ALA A 3 -38.55 7.24 -20.30
C ALA A 3 -38.28 6.16 -19.25
N GLN A 4 -37.50 5.13 -19.62
CA GLN A 4 -36.97 4.15 -18.67
C GLN A 4 -35.97 4.87 -17.76
N GLN A 5 -36.32 5.00 -16.48
CA GLN A 5 -35.38 5.40 -15.43
C GLN A 5 -34.36 4.27 -15.26
N THR A 6 -33.11 4.55 -15.58
CA THR A 6 -31.98 3.66 -15.30
C THR A 6 -31.81 3.59 -13.78
N GLN A 7 -32.27 2.51 -13.16
CA GLN A 7 -32.01 2.24 -11.74
C GLN A 7 -30.50 2.02 -11.56
N VAL A 8 -29.86 2.93 -10.84
CA VAL A 8 -28.49 2.72 -10.32
C VAL A 8 -28.55 1.52 -9.36
N PRO A 9 -27.74 0.47 -9.55
CA PRO A 9 -27.74 -0.67 -8.64
C PRO A 9 -27.41 -0.20 -7.23
N GLN A 10 -28.31 -0.46 -6.29
CA GLN A 10 -28.14 -0.09 -4.89
C GLN A 10 -27.07 -1.01 -4.29
N GLN A 11 -25.85 -0.50 -4.17
CA GLN A 11 -24.73 -1.25 -3.59
C GLN A 11 -25.03 -1.54 -2.12
N ALA A 12 -24.90 -2.81 -1.72
CA ALA A 12 -25.03 -3.23 -0.33
C ALA A 12 -24.05 -2.44 0.56
N PRO A 13 -24.41 -2.13 1.82
CA PRO A 13 -23.54 -1.38 2.71
C PRO A 13 -22.17 -2.06 2.84
N PRO A 14 -21.07 -1.26 2.82
CA PRO A 14 -19.72 -1.80 2.79
C PRO A 14 -19.46 -2.69 4.01
N GLN A 15 -19.06 -3.93 3.76
CA GLN A 15 -18.77 -4.91 4.80
C GLN A 15 -17.39 -4.65 5.41
N ILE A 16 -17.37 -4.28 6.69
CA ILE A 16 -16.13 -4.07 7.43
C ILE A 16 -15.63 -5.43 7.93
N ASN A 17 -14.44 -5.81 7.48
CA ASN A 17 -13.76 -7.03 7.87
C ASN A 17 -12.58 -6.71 8.81
N ARG A 18 -12.04 -7.74 9.50
CA ARG A 18 -10.90 -7.59 10.41
C ARG A 18 -9.84 -8.65 10.14
N GLY A 19 -8.57 -8.29 10.32
CA GLY A 19 -7.44 -9.19 10.16
C GLY A 19 -6.21 -8.71 10.91
N ILE A 20 -5.27 -9.62 11.16
CA ILE A 20 -3.97 -9.29 11.76
C ILE A 20 -2.96 -9.15 10.62
N VAL A 21 -2.23 -8.03 10.57
CA VAL A 21 -1.21 -7.83 9.54
C VAL A 21 -0.02 -8.74 9.81
N LYS A 22 0.23 -9.66 8.87
CA LYS A 22 1.34 -10.62 8.90
C LYS A 22 2.59 -10.03 8.26
N GLN A 23 2.45 -9.39 7.12
CA GLN A 23 3.57 -8.95 6.28
C GLN A 23 3.22 -7.69 5.49
N VAL A 24 4.24 -6.87 5.21
CA VAL A 24 4.17 -5.78 4.23
C VAL A 24 4.99 -6.18 3.01
N LEU A 25 4.34 -6.26 1.85
CA LEU A 25 4.97 -6.64 0.58
C LEU A 25 5.59 -5.42 -0.09
N SER A 26 4.85 -4.32 -0.18
CA SER A 26 5.24 -3.02 -0.76
C SER A 26 4.57 -1.87 0.00
N GLY A 27 4.87 -0.62 -0.36
CA GLY A 27 4.27 0.57 0.25
C GLY A 27 2.76 0.73 0.04
N ASP A 28 2.10 -0.20 -0.64
CA ASP A 28 0.66 -0.21 -0.92
C ASP A 28 0.03 -1.60 -0.82
N THR A 29 0.77 -2.63 -0.38
CA THR A 29 0.26 -4.00 -0.35
C THR A 29 0.70 -4.73 0.91
N ILE A 30 -0.28 -5.27 1.63
CA ILE A 30 -0.09 -6.02 2.87
C ILE A 30 -0.69 -7.42 2.78
N VAL A 31 -0.17 -8.33 3.60
CA VAL A 31 -0.77 -9.65 3.84
C VAL A 31 -1.36 -9.65 5.23
N ILE A 32 -2.64 -9.97 5.33
CA ILE A 32 -3.34 -10.17 6.59
C ILE A 32 -3.64 -11.65 6.79
N ARG A 33 -3.85 -12.03 8.05
CA ARG A 33 -4.30 -13.36 8.43
C ARG A 33 -5.44 -13.32 9.43
N GLY A 34 -6.21 -14.41 9.45
CA GLY A 34 -7.15 -14.70 10.53
C GLY A 34 -6.45 -15.13 11.83
N VAL A 35 -7.27 -15.40 12.84
CA VAL A 35 -6.84 -16.08 14.07
C VAL A 35 -6.72 -17.59 13.77
N PRO A 36 -5.65 -18.27 14.22
CA PRO A 36 -5.53 -19.72 14.09
C PRO A 36 -6.71 -20.42 14.76
N LYS A 37 -7.36 -21.35 14.06
CA LYS A 37 -8.47 -22.17 14.57
C LYS A 37 -8.19 -23.65 14.29
N GLY A 38 -7.29 -24.24 15.07
CA GLY A 38 -6.93 -25.66 14.94
C GLY A 38 -6.08 -26.03 13.71
N GLY A 39 -5.61 -25.03 12.96
CA GLY A 39 -4.77 -25.21 11.77
C GLY A 39 -4.18 -23.89 11.29
N PRO A 40 -3.44 -23.88 10.16
CA PRO A 40 -2.89 -22.65 9.58
C PRO A 40 -3.99 -21.60 9.37
N PRO A 41 -3.82 -20.37 9.86
CA PRO A 41 -4.83 -19.33 9.70
C PRO A 41 -4.99 -18.95 8.22
N PRO A 42 -6.21 -18.62 7.77
CA PRO A 42 -6.42 -18.15 6.40
C PRO A 42 -5.70 -16.81 6.19
N GLU A 43 -5.10 -16.65 5.02
CA GLU A 43 -4.37 -15.44 4.63
C GLU A 43 -5.03 -14.75 3.44
N LYS A 44 -4.85 -13.43 3.36
CA LYS A 44 -5.34 -12.61 2.26
C LYS A 44 -4.36 -11.48 1.99
N THR A 45 -4.10 -11.23 0.71
CA THR A 45 -3.29 -10.09 0.27
C THR A 45 -4.22 -8.95 -0.11
N LEU A 46 -3.98 -7.77 0.47
CA LEU A 46 -4.76 -6.55 0.23
C LEU A 46 -3.85 -5.50 -0.37
N SER A 47 -4.21 -5.01 -1.56
CA SER A 47 -3.61 -3.81 -2.14
C SER A 47 -4.46 -2.58 -1.80
N PHE A 48 -3.83 -1.43 -1.58
CA PHE A 48 -4.56 -0.23 -1.18
C PHE A 48 -5.33 0.37 -2.36
N SER A 49 -6.60 0.69 -2.10
CA SER A 49 -7.48 1.30 -3.08
C SER A 49 -6.98 2.68 -3.49
N LEU A 50 -7.18 3.03 -4.77
CA LEU A 50 -6.93 4.36 -5.33
C LEU A 50 -5.49 4.89 -5.26
N VAL A 51 -4.52 4.14 -4.74
CA VAL A 51 -3.11 4.56 -4.67
C VAL A 51 -2.17 3.54 -5.29
N THR A 52 -0.94 3.97 -5.57
CA THR A 52 0.19 3.14 -6.01
C THR A 52 1.46 3.59 -5.30
N ALA A 53 2.21 2.66 -4.72
CA ALA A 53 3.51 2.94 -4.12
C ALA A 53 4.66 2.82 -5.15
N PRO A 54 5.79 3.53 -4.92
CA PRO A 54 7.02 3.26 -5.65
C PRO A 54 7.46 1.79 -5.48
N LYS A 55 8.02 1.21 -6.54
CA LYS A 55 8.36 -0.22 -6.58
C LYS A 55 9.67 -0.52 -5.85
N LEU A 56 9.64 -1.58 -5.04
CA LEU A 56 10.85 -2.10 -4.40
C LEU A 56 11.73 -2.85 -5.39
N ALA A 57 13.03 -2.90 -5.07
CA ALA A 57 14.01 -3.74 -5.71
C ALA A 57 13.56 -5.20 -5.74
N LYS A 58 13.72 -5.85 -6.89
CA LYS A 58 13.39 -7.24 -7.10
C LYS A 58 14.64 -7.97 -7.58
N ARG A 59 15.02 -9.00 -6.82
CA ARG A 59 16.03 -9.96 -7.27
C ARG A 59 15.41 -10.89 -8.32
N VAL A 60 16.09 -11.07 -9.44
CA VAL A 60 15.74 -12.04 -10.48
C VAL A 60 16.77 -13.17 -10.41
N PRO A 61 16.42 -14.33 -9.80
CA PRO A 61 17.35 -15.44 -9.72
C PRO A 61 17.84 -15.86 -11.11
N ASN A 62 19.14 -16.17 -11.20
CA ASN A 62 19.80 -16.63 -12.43
C ASN A 62 19.77 -15.63 -13.61
N GLN A 63 19.53 -14.34 -13.35
CA GLN A 63 19.72 -13.27 -14.32
C GLN A 63 20.45 -12.08 -13.70
N ASN A 64 21.32 -11.43 -14.48
CA ASN A 64 22.03 -10.20 -14.06
C ASN A 64 21.18 -8.94 -14.29
N ASN A 65 19.88 -9.00 -13.99
CA ASN A 65 18.93 -7.90 -14.20
C ASN A 65 18.07 -7.67 -12.96
N ASP A 66 18.72 -7.61 -11.80
CA ASP A 66 18.08 -7.21 -10.56
C ASP A 66 17.63 -5.75 -10.68
N SER A 67 16.39 -5.46 -10.28
CA SER A 67 15.91 -4.08 -10.26
C SER A 67 16.33 -3.39 -8.96
N GLN A 68 16.61 -2.09 -9.05
CA GLN A 68 16.79 -1.24 -7.87
C GLN A 68 15.43 -0.79 -7.31
N ASP A 69 15.45 -0.22 -6.11
CA ASP A 69 14.27 0.46 -5.58
C ASP A 69 13.98 1.70 -6.45
N GLU A 70 12.70 1.97 -6.72
CA GLU A 70 12.27 3.32 -7.10
C GLU A 70 12.45 4.24 -5.88
N PRO A 71 12.75 5.55 -6.07
CA PRO A 71 12.90 6.48 -4.96
C PRO A 71 11.71 6.42 -3.99
N TYR A 72 12.01 6.39 -2.69
CA TYR A 72 11.04 6.30 -1.59
C TYR A 72 10.28 4.96 -1.46
N ALA A 73 10.57 3.95 -2.29
CA ALA A 73 9.90 2.65 -2.20
C ALA A 73 10.16 1.96 -0.84
N TRP A 74 11.40 2.02 -0.37
CA TRP A 74 11.80 1.40 0.88
C TRP A 74 11.17 2.08 2.08
N GLU A 75 11.16 3.41 2.09
CA GLU A 75 10.56 4.25 3.12
C GLU A 75 9.06 4.03 3.22
N ALA A 76 8.35 3.98 2.08
CA ALA A 76 6.92 3.68 2.04
C ALA A 76 6.62 2.30 2.66
N ARG A 77 7.43 1.28 2.33
CA ARG A 77 7.31 -0.05 2.91
C ARG A 77 7.60 -0.05 4.41
N GLU A 78 8.66 0.60 4.84
CA GLU A 78 9.08 0.62 6.25
C GLU A 78 8.14 1.44 7.13
N PHE A 79 7.51 2.49 6.60
CA PHE A 79 6.47 3.24 7.27
C PHE A 79 5.29 2.32 7.63
N LEU A 80 4.79 1.55 6.65
CA LEU A 80 3.75 0.54 6.91
C LEU A 80 4.24 -0.55 7.85
N ARG A 81 5.48 -1.05 7.67
CA ARG A 81 6.03 -2.14 8.49
C ARG A 81 6.04 -1.77 9.97
N LYS A 82 6.56 -0.59 10.30
CA LYS A 82 6.67 -0.09 11.68
C LYS A 82 5.30 0.10 12.33
N LYS A 83 4.30 0.50 11.53
CA LYS A 83 2.97 0.86 12.05
C LYS A 83 1.98 -0.31 12.08
N LEU A 84 2.07 -1.25 11.14
CA LEU A 84 1.01 -2.23 10.91
C LEU A 84 1.36 -3.66 11.32
N ILE A 85 2.61 -4.11 11.23
CA ILE A 85 2.92 -5.52 11.50
C ILE A 85 2.47 -5.91 12.92
N GLY A 86 1.73 -7.03 13.01
CA GLY A 86 1.18 -7.55 14.26
C GLY A 86 -0.09 -6.84 14.73
N GLN A 87 -0.48 -5.72 14.13
CA GLN A 87 -1.69 -4.98 14.50
C GLN A 87 -2.94 -5.61 13.90
N VAL A 88 -4.05 -5.47 14.62
CA VAL A 88 -5.39 -5.78 14.10
C VAL A 88 -5.89 -4.57 13.32
N VAL A 89 -6.16 -4.76 12.04
CA VAL A 89 -6.73 -3.74 11.16
C VAL A 89 -8.16 -4.07 10.78
N GLN A 90 -8.95 -3.03 10.53
CA GLN A 90 -10.24 -3.13 9.87
C GLN A 90 -10.08 -2.81 8.39
N PHE A 91 -10.83 -3.43 7.51
CA PHE A 91 -10.72 -3.14 6.07
C PHE A 91 -12.05 -3.34 5.35
N VAL A 92 -12.23 -2.56 4.29
CA VAL A 92 -13.36 -2.66 3.36
C VAL A 92 -12.79 -3.03 2.01
N VAL A 93 -13.26 -4.15 1.43
CA VAL A 93 -12.76 -4.65 0.14
C VAL A 93 -13.54 -3.98 -0.98
N ASP A 94 -12.81 -3.30 -1.84
CA ASP A 94 -13.30 -2.84 -3.13
C ASP A 94 -13.03 -3.95 -4.13
N LYS A 95 -14.08 -4.54 -4.70
CA LYS A 95 -13.94 -5.56 -5.74
C LYS A 95 -14.17 -4.90 -7.10
N PRO A 96 -13.13 -4.53 -7.85
CA PRO A 96 -13.29 -4.29 -9.27
C PRO A 96 -13.75 -5.62 -9.91
N PRO A 97 -14.80 -5.60 -10.75
CA PRO A 97 -15.37 -6.83 -11.34
C PRO A 97 -14.38 -7.63 -12.21
N THR A 98 -13.27 -7.02 -12.62
CA THR A 98 -12.28 -7.62 -13.54
C THR A 98 -10.92 -7.89 -12.89
N SER A 99 -10.70 -7.52 -11.63
CA SER A 99 -9.37 -7.64 -11.02
C SER A 99 -9.20 -8.96 -10.28
N THR A 100 -8.08 -9.64 -10.53
CA THR A 100 -7.61 -10.75 -9.70
C THR A 100 -7.01 -10.27 -8.36
N ARG A 101 -6.74 -8.96 -8.23
CA ARG A 101 -6.25 -8.35 -7.00
C ARG A 101 -7.41 -7.83 -6.17
N GLU A 102 -7.36 -8.10 -4.86
CA GLU A 102 -8.27 -7.48 -3.91
C GLU A 102 -7.73 -6.12 -3.50
N TYR A 103 -8.47 -5.07 -3.86
CA TYR A 103 -8.21 -3.73 -3.38
C TYR A 103 -9.01 -3.47 -2.11
N ALA A 104 -8.45 -2.71 -1.18
CA ALA A 104 -9.14 -2.37 0.05
C ALA A 104 -8.68 -1.05 0.64
N THR A 105 -9.59 -0.36 1.31
CA THR A 105 -9.27 0.71 2.25
C THR A 105 -9.06 0.09 3.64
N VAL A 106 -7.92 0.40 4.26
CA VAL A 106 -7.47 -0.20 5.53
C VAL A 106 -7.43 0.83 6.63
N TYR A 107 -7.95 0.45 7.80
CA TYR A 107 -8.07 1.30 8.98
C TYR A 107 -7.35 0.67 10.17
N LEU A 108 -6.62 1.49 10.92
CA LEU A 108 -6.00 1.11 12.18
C LEU A 108 -6.77 1.71 13.36
N GLY A 109 -6.94 0.92 14.43
CA GLY A 109 -7.70 1.33 15.60
C GLY A 109 -9.21 1.05 15.49
N ASN A 110 -9.98 1.72 16.34
CA ASN A 110 -11.44 1.58 16.44
C ASN A 110 -12.11 2.95 16.42
N GLU A 111 -13.39 2.98 16.05
CA GLU A 111 -14.20 4.19 16.08
C GLU A 111 -14.30 4.80 17.50
N PRO A 112 -14.41 6.14 17.63
CA PRO A 112 -14.48 7.13 16.54
C PRO A 112 -13.10 7.56 15.98
N ASN A 113 -12.01 7.03 16.54
CA ASN A 113 -10.64 7.50 16.29
C ASN A 113 -9.86 6.56 15.34
N ARG A 114 -10.55 5.82 14.47
CA ARG A 114 -9.86 4.94 13.52
C ARG A 114 -9.11 5.79 12.49
N GLU A 115 -7.93 5.35 12.12
CA GLU A 115 -7.06 6.05 11.18
C GLU A 115 -7.07 5.35 9.82
N ASN A 116 -7.37 6.09 8.75
CA ASN A 116 -7.27 5.57 7.39
C ASN A 116 -5.81 5.54 6.95
N ILE A 117 -5.28 4.33 6.74
CA ILE A 117 -3.88 4.12 6.37
C ILE A 117 -3.59 4.67 4.97
N VAL A 118 -4.53 4.59 4.04
CA VAL A 118 -4.36 5.09 2.68
C VAL A 118 -4.17 6.61 2.68
N GLU A 119 -5.04 7.32 3.41
CA GLU A 119 -4.93 8.78 3.59
C GLU A 119 -3.61 9.17 4.25
N LEU A 120 -3.18 8.42 5.27
CA LEU A 120 -1.92 8.67 5.95
C LEU A 120 -0.71 8.52 5.01
N MET A 121 -0.70 7.47 4.18
CA MET A 121 0.38 7.25 3.20
C MET A 121 0.45 8.38 2.16
N VAL A 122 -0.71 8.89 1.72
CA VAL A 122 -0.79 10.03 0.80
C VAL A 122 -0.31 11.31 1.48
N LYS A 123 -0.75 11.58 2.72
CA LYS A 123 -0.38 12.75 3.51
C LYS A 123 1.13 12.86 3.77
N GLU A 124 1.82 11.72 3.88
CA GLU A 124 3.28 11.68 4.01
C GLU A 124 4.02 11.65 2.65
N GLY A 125 3.30 11.72 1.53
CA GLY A 125 3.91 11.72 0.19
C GLY A 125 4.62 10.41 -0.13
N LEU A 126 4.17 9.28 0.40
CA LEU A 126 4.81 7.98 0.21
C LEU A 126 4.20 7.16 -0.94
N VAL A 127 3.04 7.57 -1.43
CA VAL A 127 2.32 6.93 -2.53
C VAL A 127 1.76 7.98 -3.50
N HIS A 128 1.39 7.56 -4.69
CA HIS A 128 0.70 8.40 -5.68
C HIS A 128 -0.78 8.02 -5.75
N VAL A 129 -1.65 9.02 -5.88
CA VAL A 129 -3.09 8.84 -6.07
C VAL A 129 -3.40 8.52 -7.53
N ARG A 130 -4.04 7.39 -7.79
CA ARG A 130 -4.52 6.96 -9.11
C ARG A 130 -5.79 7.73 -9.50
N ALA A 131 -5.61 8.97 -9.93
CA ALA A 131 -6.72 9.79 -10.45
C ALA A 131 -7.07 9.43 -11.92
N ASP A 132 -6.14 8.85 -12.66
CA ASP A 132 -6.30 8.55 -14.08
C ASP A 132 -7.36 7.46 -14.33
N ASN A 133 -8.20 7.65 -15.35
CA ASN A 133 -9.24 6.72 -15.81
C ASN A 133 -10.42 6.48 -14.86
N VAL A 134 -10.65 7.35 -13.87
CA VAL A 134 -11.82 7.26 -13.00
C VAL A 134 -13.05 7.86 -13.70
N ARG A 135 -13.97 6.99 -14.16
CA ARG A 135 -15.22 7.39 -14.86
C ARG A 135 -16.17 8.23 -14.01
N SER A 136 -16.07 8.16 -12.69
CA SER A 136 -16.91 8.93 -11.76
C SER A 136 -16.11 9.22 -10.49
N PRO A 137 -15.69 10.48 -10.25
CA PRO A 137 -14.87 10.82 -9.09
C PRO A 137 -15.68 10.62 -7.80
N SER A 138 -15.17 9.79 -6.90
CA SER A 138 -15.76 9.55 -5.58
C SER A 138 -15.32 10.63 -4.58
N PRO A 139 -16.10 10.90 -3.51
CA PRO A 139 -15.65 11.77 -2.42
C PRO A 139 -14.34 11.33 -1.78
N GLU A 140 -14.10 10.02 -1.70
CA GLU A 140 -12.84 9.45 -1.22
C GLU A 140 -11.67 9.83 -2.13
N LEU A 141 -11.83 9.72 -3.46
CA LEU A 141 -10.79 10.13 -4.40
C LEU A 141 -10.49 11.63 -4.29
N ALA A 142 -11.52 12.48 -4.21
CA ALA A 142 -11.34 13.93 -4.06
C ALA A 142 -10.52 14.27 -2.80
N ARG A 143 -10.83 13.60 -1.68
CA ARG A 143 -10.07 13.73 -0.43
C ARG A 143 -8.62 13.28 -0.57
N LEU A 144 -8.35 12.17 -1.26
CA LEU A 144 -6.98 11.71 -1.49
C LEU A 144 -6.20 12.69 -2.37
N VAL A 145 -6.82 13.25 -3.41
CA VAL A 145 -6.20 14.28 -4.26
C VAL A 145 -5.83 15.52 -3.44
N GLU A 146 -6.73 16.00 -2.57
CA GLU A 146 -6.43 17.13 -1.68
C GLU A 146 -5.25 16.86 -0.75
N LEU A 147 -5.19 15.66 -0.16
CA LEU A 147 -4.06 15.26 0.69
C LEU A 147 -2.74 15.16 -0.09
N GLU A 148 -2.79 14.71 -1.34
CA GLU A 148 -1.60 14.62 -2.20
C GLU A 148 -1.08 16.02 -2.54
N GLU A 149 -1.96 16.96 -2.88
CA GLU A 149 -1.58 18.36 -3.11
C GLU A 149 -1.00 19.02 -1.86
N ALA A 150 -1.55 18.74 -0.68
CA ALA A 150 -0.97 19.20 0.58
C ALA A 150 0.43 18.60 0.84
N ALA A 151 0.64 17.32 0.51
CA ALA A 151 1.95 16.68 0.63
C ALA A 151 2.98 17.25 -0.36
N LYS A 152 2.54 17.58 -1.60
CA LYS A 152 3.36 18.29 -2.61
C LYS A 152 3.76 19.68 -2.12
N ALA A 153 2.81 20.48 -1.65
CA ALA A 153 3.07 21.82 -1.14
C ALA A 153 4.02 21.82 0.07
N ALA A 154 3.97 20.76 0.89
CA ALA A 154 4.86 20.56 2.02
C ALA A 154 6.20 19.89 1.68
N ASN A 155 6.47 19.57 0.40
CA ASN A 155 7.66 18.87 -0.07
C ASN A 155 7.94 17.56 0.69
N LYS A 156 6.90 16.77 0.97
CA LYS A 156 6.99 15.53 1.75
C LYS A 156 7.28 14.31 0.90
N GLY A 157 8.03 13.37 1.48
CA GLY A 157 8.29 12.06 0.87
C GLY A 157 8.81 12.21 -0.56
N ARG A 158 8.16 11.52 -1.50
CA ARG A 158 8.51 11.54 -2.93
C ARG A 158 8.47 12.93 -3.58
N PHE A 159 7.85 13.91 -2.94
CA PHE A 159 7.75 15.29 -3.41
C PHE A 159 8.84 16.20 -2.80
N SER A 160 9.80 15.64 -2.05
CA SER A 160 10.93 16.39 -1.51
C SER A 160 11.77 17.02 -2.62
N LEU A 161 12.43 18.14 -2.31
CA LEU A 161 13.38 18.82 -3.20
C LEU A 161 14.78 18.18 -3.21
N GLY A 162 15.00 17.13 -2.41
CA GLY A 162 16.29 16.43 -2.32
C GLY A 162 16.57 15.55 -3.54
N ASN A 163 17.77 14.97 -3.60
CA ASN A 163 18.15 14.04 -4.65
C ASN A 163 17.38 12.71 -4.49
N PRO A 164 16.54 12.29 -5.46
CA PRO A 164 15.78 11.05 -5.33
C PRO A 164 16.65 9.79 -5.16
N GLN A 165 17.90 9.82 -5.62
CA GLN A 165 18.83 8.69 -5.49
C GLN A 165 19.27 8.41 -4.05
N ASP A 166 19.18 9.40 -3.15
CA ASP A 166 19.49 9.21 -1.73
C ASP A 166 18.47 8.29 -1.04
N HIS A 167 17.33 8.07 -1.69
CA HIS A 167 16.22 7.21 -1.25
C HIS A 167 16.19 5.86 -2.00
N VAL A 168 17.32 5.48 -2.61
CA VAL A 168 17.49 4.19 -3.32
C VAL A 168 18.58 3.40 -2.61
N ARG A 169 18.26 2.20 -2.13
CA ARG A 169 19.24 1.37 -1.42
C ARG A 169 20.24 0.75 -2.40
N ASN A 170 21.51 0.75 -2.01
CA ASN A 170 22.53 -0.07 -2.65
C ASN A 170 22.48 -1.50 -2.09
N ILE A 171 21.60 -2.34 -2.65
CA ILE A 171 21.39 -3.72 -2.18
C ILE A 171 22.48 -4.62 -2.74
N LYS A 172 23.26 -5.25 -1.85
CA LYS A 172 24.24 -6.28 -2.20
C LYS A 172 23.64 -7.65 -1.95
N TRP A 173 23.28 -8.35 -3.03
CA TRP A 173 22.64 -9.68 -2.94
C TRP A 173 23.62 -10.84 -2.71
N SER A 174 24.91 -10.61 -2.98
CA SER A 174 26.00 -11.55 -2.77
C SER A 174 27.18 -10.85 -2.11
N VAL A 175 27.96 -11.61 -1.36
CA VAL A 175 29.21 -11.18 -0.73
C VAL A 175 30.30 -12.12 -1.22
N ASP A 176 31.33 -11.56 -1.85
CA ASP A 176 32.36 -12.36 -2.52
C ASP A 176 33.21 -13.18 -1.54
N ASN A 177 33.55 -12.60 -0.38
CA ASN A 177 34.26 -13.27 0.68
C ASN A 177 33.49 -13.16 1.99
N MET A 178 32.70 -14.19 2.29
CA MET A 178 31.89 -14.26 3.50
C MET A 178 32.74 -14.28 4.77
N MET A 179 33.88 -14.98 4.76
CA MET A 179 34.75 -15.09 5.94
C MET A 179 35.28 -13.71 6.36
N ASN A 180 35.84 -12.96 5.41
CA ASN A 180 36.32 -11.60 5.66
C ASN A 180 35.22 -10.62 6.04
N PHE A 181 33.97 -10.85 5.62
CA PHE A 181 32.84 -10.01 5.99
C PHE A 181 32.42 -10.24 7.44
N VAL A 182 32.36 -11.51 7.87
CA VAL A 182 31.99 -11.88 9.23
C VAL A 182 33.06 -11.45 10.23
N ASP A 183 34.35 -11.67 9.91
CA ASP A 183 35.48 -11.36 10.81
C ASP A 183 35.72 -9.85 11.02
N LYS A 184 35.05 -8.98 10.24
CA LYS A 184 35.16 -7.51 10.33
C LYS A 184 34.03 -6.84 11.13
N CYS A 185 33.07 -7.61 11.66
CA CYS A 185 32.03 -7.12 12.56
C CYS A 185 32.49 -7.18 14.01
#